data_AF-A0A841QHE1-F1
#
_entry.id   AF-A0A841QHE1-F1
#
_cell.length_a   1.000
_cell.length_b   1.000
_cell.length_c   1.000
_cell.angle_alpha   90.00
_cell.angle_beta   90.00
_cell.angle_gamma   90.00
#
_symmetry.space_group_name_H-M   'P 1'
#
loop_
_entity.id
_entity.type
_entity.pdbx_description
1 polymer ?
#
loop_
_entity_poly.entity_id
_entity_poly.type
_entity_poly.pdbx_seq_one_letter_code
_entity_poly.pdbx_strand_id
1 'polypeptide(L)'
;MRFSLLLLSALGLATPALAADLPVTAEFAAQPAFAPAYHAMSTLPPWVSALKATSVPVEKTSIDGKPYLLGHLCKPHDCADYQMEVLFTPDGHKAWGFLSVVTNGALYQMPLGEPSAPILAALRAAYATNNPEHPGCNSPAAGKTGQPTP
;
A
#
# COMPACT_ATOMS: atom_id res chain seq x y z
N MET A 1 -67.83 5.16 6.15
CA MET A 1 -66.43 5.50 6.52
C MET A 1 -65.75 4.25 7.06
N ARG A 2 -64.83 3.64 6.30
CA ARG A 2 -63.90 2.61 6.82
C ARG A 2 -62.52 3.00 6.31
N PHE A 3 -61.70 3.51 7.22
CA PHE A 3 -60.35 3.98 6.94
C PHE A 3 -59.42 2.76 6.84
N SER A 4 -58.97 2.45 5.63
CA SER A 4 -57.82 1.59 5.41
C SER A 4 -56.57 2.33 5.87
N LEU A 5 -55.87 1.79 6.87
CA LEU A 5 -54.52 2.22 7.20
C LEU A 5 -53.68 0.98 7.56
N LEU A 6 -53.18 0.30 6.54
CA LEU A 6 -52.09 -0.68 6.67
C LEU A 6 -50.77 0.10 6.59
N LEU A 7 -50.25 0.52 7.74
CA LEU A 7 -48.88 1.02 7.88
C LEU A 7 -47.92 -0.17 7.88
N LEU A 8 -47.40 -0.51 6.70
CA LEU A 8 -46.31 -1.46 6.54
C LEU A 8 -45.00 -0.79 6.99
N SER A 9 -44.57 -1.07 8.21
CA SER A 9 -43.30 -0.58 8.75
C SER A 9 -42.15 -1.33 8.08
N ALA A 10 -41.42 -0.64 7.19
CA ALA A 10 -40.18 -1.16 6.61
C ALA A 10 -39.06 -1.11 7.66
N LEU A 11 -38.79 -2.25 8.31
CA LEU A 11 -37.61 -2.44 9.15
C LEU A 11 -36.37 -2.54 8.23
N GLY A 12 -35.62 -1.45 8.12
CA GLY A 12 -34.33 -1.44 7.43
C GLY A 12 -33.30 -2.25 8.22
N LEU A 13 -32.86 -3.38 7.66
CA LEU A 13 -31.71 -4.13 8.16
C LEU A 13 -30.45 -3.34 7.82
N ALA A 14 -29.87 -2.66 8.81
CA ALA A 14 -28.54 -2.10 8.68
C ALA A 14 -27.54 -3.26 8.71
N THR A 15 -27.02 -3.67 7.55
CA THR A 15 -25.90 -4.60 7.47
C THR A 15 -24.63 -3.90 7.97
N PRO A 16 -23.91 -4.48 8.95
CA PRO A 16 -22.63 -3.92 9.36
C PRO A 16 -21.65 -4.07 8.19
N ALA A 17 -21.06 -2.96 7.76
CA ALA A 17 -19.94 -2.98 6.82
C ALA A 17 -18.68 -3.42 7.58
N LEU A 18 -18.44 -4.73 7.63
CA LEU A 18 -17.13 -5.23 8.01
C LEU A 18 -16.16 -4.83 6.89
N ALA A 19 -15.27 -3.88 7.19
CA ALA A 19 -14.15 -3.58 6.33
C ALA A 19 -13.25 -4.82 6.31
N ALA A 20 -13.35 -5.63 5.25
CA ALA A 20 -12.44 -6.74 5.05
C ALA A 20 -11.04 -6.17 4.76
N ASP A 21 -10.05 -6.60 5.55
CA ASP A 21 -8.66 -6.28 5.29
C ASP A 21 -8.27 -6.79 3.90
N LEU A 22 -7.52 -5.98 3.15
CA LEU A 22 -6.99 -6.41 1.86
C LEU A 22 -5.90 -7.48 2.07
N PRO A 23 -5.65 -8.34 1.08
CA PRO A 23 -4.56 -9.31 1.13
C PRO A 23 -3.21 -8.65 1.41
N VAL A 24 -2.27 -9.45 1.94
CA VAL A 24 -0.87 -8.99 2.07
C VAL A 24 -0.27 -8.65 0.72
N THR A 25 0.71 -7.75 0.70
CA THR A 25 1.25 -7.17 -0.53
C THR A 25 1.75 -8.22 -1.52
N ALA A 26 2.39 -9.30 -1.04
CA ALA A 26 2.83 -10.37 -1.92
C ALA A 26 1.67 -11.11 -2.61
N GLU A 27 0.61 -11.42 -1.87
CA GLU A 27 -0.60 -12.04 -2.42
C GLU A 27 -1.35 -11.09 -3.35
N PHE A 28 -1.43 -9.82 -2.98
CA PHE A 28 -2.07 -8.78 -3.77
C PHE A 28 -1.37 -8.60 -5.13
N ALA A 29 -0.04 -8.49 -5.12
CA ALA A 29 0.78 -8.36 -6.32
C ALA A 29 0.71 -9.61 -7.23
N ALA A 30 0.45 -10.80 -6.67
CA ALA A 30 0.30 -12.03 -7.44
C ALA A 30 -1.06 -12.15 -8.16
N GLN A 31 -2.04 -11.31 -7.82
CA GLN A 31 -3.35 -11.37 -8.45
C GLN A 31 -3.26 -11.07 -9.96
N PRO A 32 -4.03 -11.76 -10.82
CA PRO A 32 -3.96 -11.57 -12.27
C PRO A 32 -4.15 -10.13 -12.75
N ALA A 33 -4.94 -9.33 -12.03
CA ALA A 33 -5.18 -7.93 -12.36
C ALA A 33 -3.96 -7.02 -12.10
N PHE A 34 -3.08 -7.38 -11.16
CA PHE A 34 -1.99 -6.52 -10.68
C PHE A 34 -0.60 -7.01 -11.09
N ALA A 35 -0.44 -8.33 -11.25
CA ALA A 35 0.85 -8.94 -11.57
C ALA A 35 1.53 -8.36 -12.82
N PRO A 36 0.83 -8.08 -13.95
CA PRO A 36 1.49 -7.52 -15.13
C PRO A 36 2.16 -6.17 -14.85
N ALA A 37 1.46 -5.26 -14.17
CA ALA A 37 2.02 -3.95 -13.82
C ALA A 37 3.14 -4.08 -12.78
N TYR A 38 3.00 -4.98 -11.81
CA TYR A 38 4.02 -5.26 -10.82
C TYR A 38 5.35 -5.68 -11.47
N HIS A 39 5.30 -6.68 -12.37
CA HIS A 39 6.48 -7.18 -13.05
C HIS A 39 7.07 -6.20 -14.07
N ALA A 40 6.29 -5.22 -14.53
CA ALA A 40 6.76 -4.19 -15.44
C ALA A 40 7.63 -3.11 -14.78
N MET A 41 7.74 -3.06 -13.44
CA MET A 41 8.48 -2.04 -12.70
C MET A 41 10.04 -2.07 -12.85
N SER A 42 10.59 -2.81 -13.83
CA SER A 42 12.03 -3.01 -14.13
C SER A 42 12.78 -3.94 -13.15
N THR A 43 13.94 -4.46 -13.59
CA THR A 43 14.71 -5.62 -13.05
C THR A 43 14.71 -5.78 -11.54
N LEU A 44 13.62 -6.36 -11.02
CA LEU A 44 13.42 -6.64 -9.61
C LEU A 44 14.41 -7.72 -9.15
N PRO A 45 15.01 -7.58 -7.95
CA PRO A 45 15.76 -8.67 -7.33
C PRO A 45 14.92 -9.96 -7.26
N PRO A 46 15.51 -11.17 -7.30
CA PRO A 46 14.76 -12.42 -7.35
C PRO A 46 13.71 -12.61 -6.25
N TRP A 47 13.97 -12.12 -5.03
CA TRP A 47 13.02 -12.22 -3.91
C TRP A 47 11.78 -11.33 -4.11
N VAL A 48 11.97 -10.18 -4.79
CA VAL A 48 10.91 -9.24 -5.14
C VAL A 48 10.11 -9.74 -6.33
N SER A 49 10.78 -10.22 -7.40
CA SER A 49 10.09 -10.74 -8.58
C SER A 49 9.34 -12.04 -8.31
N ALA A 50 9.90 -12.94 -7.48
CA ALA A 50 9.23 -14.19 -7.14
C ALA A 50 8.16 -14.05 -6.05
N LEU A 51 7.94 -12.84 -5.51
CA LEU A 51 7.02 -12.56 -4.41
C LEU A 51 7.26 -13.47 -3.18
N LYS A 52 8.52 -13.90 -2.99
CA LYS A 52 8.97 -14.66 -1.82
C LYS A 52 9.41 -13.67 -0.73
N ALA A 53 8.46 -12.89 -0.24
CA ALA A 53 8.69 -11.76 0.66
C ALA A 53 7.86 -11.88 1.94
N THR A 54 8.39 -11.35 3.04
CA THR A 54 7.56 -10.99 4.19
C THR A 54 6.82 -9.70 3.81
N SER A 55 5.51 -9.65 4.01
CA SER A 55 4.69 -8.50 3.61
C SER A 55 3.50 -8.28 4.53
N VAL A 56 2.95 -7.07 4.46
CA VAL A 56 1.78 -6.64 5.24
C VAL A 56 0.58 -6.42 4.32
N PRO A 57 -0.66 -6.38 4.86
CA PRO A 57 -1.86 -6.00 4.10
C PRO A 57 -1.67 -4.73 3.28
N VAL A 58 -2.26 -4.72 2.08
CA VAL A 58 -2.30 -3.51 1.25
C VAL A 58 -3.26 -2.50 1.87
N GLU A 59 -2.88 -1.23 1.86
CA GLU A 59 -3.68 -0.12 2.38
C GLU A 59 -4.21 0.75 1.26
N LYS A 60 -5.42 1.28 1.43
CA LYS A 60 -5.96 2.31 0.54
C LYS A 60 -5.34 3.65 0.91
N THR A 61 -4.81 4.36 -0.07
CA THR A 61 -4.27 5.71 0.13
C THR A 61 -4.77 6.68 -0.95
N SER A 62 -4.58 7.97 -0.72
CA SER A 62 -4.86 9.00 -1.73
C SER A 62 -3.67 9.92 -1.90
N ILE A 63 -3.29 10.15 -3.16
CA ILE A 63 -2.21 11.05 -3.56
C ILE A 63 -2.83 12.05 -4.53
N ASP A 64 -2.77 13.34 -4.21
CA ASP A 64 -3.41 14.42 -4.98
C ASP A 64 -4.89 14.16 -5.30
N GLY A 65 -5.64 13.60 -4.34
CA GLY A 65 -7.05 13.26 -4.48
C GLY A 65 -7.35 12.04 -5.37
N LYS A 66 -6.32 11.36 -5.90
CA LYS A 66 -6.47 10.13 -6.68
C LYS A 66 -6.29 8.91 -5.77
N PRO A 67 -7.09 7.84 -5.94
CA PRO A 67 -6.98 6.63 -5.12
C PRO A 67 -5.81 5.76 -5.58
N TYR A 68 -5.12 5.15 -4.62
CA TYR A 68 -4.05 4.18 -4.83
C TYR A 68 -4.11 3.08 -3.76
N LEU A 69 -3.32 2.04 -3.99
CA LEU A 69 -3.13 0.91 -3.09
C LEU A 69 -1.66 0.83 -2.73
N LEU A 70 -1.33 1.07 -1.46
CA LEU A 70 0.04 1.05 -0.93
C LEU A 70 0.31 -0.30 -0.28
N GLY A 71 1.40 -0.93 -0.68
CA GLY A 71 1.89 -2.16 -0.08
C GLY A 71 3.34 -2.03 0.36
N HIS A 72 3.74 -2.90 1.27
CA HIS A 72 5.10 -3.02 1.77
C HIS A 72 5.54 -4.48 1.74
N LEU A 73 6.78 -4.70 1.30
CA LEU A 73 7.43 -6.00 1.31
C LEU A 73 8.89 -5.88 1.75
N CYS A 74 9.40 -6.91 2.40
CA CYS A 74 10.80 -7.01 2.77
C CYS A 74 11.35 -8.43 2.55
N LYS A 75 12.67 -8.54 2.41
CA LYS A 75 13.33 -9.82 2.20
C LYS A 75 13.22 -10.66 3.49
N PRO A 76 12.78 -11.92 3.40
CA PRO A 76 12.74 -12.79 4.58
C PRO A 76 14.12 -12.88 5.24
N HIS A 77 14.14 -12.81 6.57
CA HIS A 77 15.33 -12.82 7.43
C HIS A 77 16.23 -11.57 7.38
N ASP A 78 16.12 -10.73 6.34
CA ASP A 78 16.90 -9.50 6.17
C ASP A 78 15.97 -8.28 6.05
N CYS A 79 14.86 -8.28 6.79
CA CYS A 79 13.78 -7.32 6.58
C CYS A 79 14.21 -5.87 6.78
N ALA A 80 15.06 -5.59 7.78
CA ALA A 80 15.58 -4.24 8.03
C ALA A 80 16.44 -3.73 6.85
N ASP A 81 17.18 -4.63 6.20
CA ASP A 81 18.18 -4.27 5.21
C ASP A 81 17.62 -4.24 3.78
N TYR A 82 16.54 -4.96 3.49
CA TYR A 82 15.99 -5.06 2.13
C TYR A 82 14.48 -4.90 2.15
N GLN A 83 14.02 -3.70 1.81
CA GLN A 83 12.61 -3.31 1.84
C GLN A 83 12.18 -2.74 0.50
N MET A 84 10.90 -2.85 0.18
CA MET A 84 10.30 -2.18 -0.97
C MET A 84 8.89 -1.73 -0.63
N GLU A 85 8.65 -0.44 -0.84
CA GLU A 85 7.31 0.13 -0.89
C GLU A 85 6.77 0.01 -2.31
N VAL A 86 5.48 -0.27 -2.45
CA VAL A 86 4.82 -0.48 -3.75
C VAL A 86 3.51 0.27 -3.79
N LEU A 87 3.27 1.04 -4.84
CA LEU A 87 1.98 1.65 -5.13
C LEU A 87 1.38 1.02 -6.38
N PHE A 88 0.09 0.67 -6.31
CA PHE A 88 -0.70 0.22 -7.46
C PHE A 88 -1.81 1.24 -7.75
N THR A 89 -2.15 1.39 -9.02
CA THR A 89 -3.45 1.97 -9.39
C THR A 89 -4.57 0.97 -9.06
N PRO A 90 -5.78 1.42 -8.66
CA PRO A 90 -6.85 0.50 -8.27
C PRO A 90 -7.32 -0.44 -9.38
N ASP A 91 -7.08 -0.07 -10.64
CA ASP A 91 -7.37 -0.87 -11.84
C ASP A 91 -6.25 -1.85 -12.22
N GLY A 92 -5.12 -1.84 -11.50
CA GLY A 92 -3.98 -2.71 -11.75
C GLY A 92 -3.16 -2.38 -13.02
N HIS A 93 -3.44 -1.27 -13.70
CA HIS A 93 -2.75 -0.90 -14.95
C HIS A 93 -1.35 -0.33 -14.75
N LYS A 94 -1.04 0.21 -13.57
CA LYS A 94 0.27 0.77 -13.24
C LYS A 94 0.67 0.38 -11.81
N ALA A 95 1.96 0.16 -11.64
CA ALA A 95 2.59 0.03 -10.35
C ALA A 95 3.91 0.80 -10.32
N TRP A 96 4.29 1.26 -9.14
CA TRP A 96 5.60 1.88 -8.86
C TRP A 96 6.19 1.29 -7.60
N GLY A 97 7.51 1.15 -7.58
CA GLY A 97 8.25 0.59 -6.45
C GLY A 97 9.29 1.55 -5.94
N PHE A 98 9.67 1.39 -4.69
CA PHE A 98 10.80 2.10 -4.10
C PHE A 98 11.63 1.13 -3.27
N LEU A 99 12.64 0.56 -3.93
CA LEU A 99 13.55 -0.40 -3.33
C LEU A 99 14.53 0.34 -2.44
N SER A 100 14.59 -0.04 -1.17
CA SER A 100 15.52 0.48 -0.17
C SER A 100 16.41 -0.64 0.34
N VAL A 101 17.72 -0.46 0.20
CA VAL A 101 18.74 -1.42 0.61
C VAL A 101 19.71 -0.77 1.58
N VAL A 102 19.85 -1.32 2.78
CA VAL A 102 20.89 -0.93 3.72
C VAL A 102 22.03 -1.94 3.60
N THR A 103 23.22 -1.45 3.31
CA THR A 103 24.42 -2.30 3.28
C THR A 103 25.61 -1.52 3.82
N ASN A 104 26.39 -2.14 4.70
CA ASN A 104 27.50 -1.50 5.42
C ASN A 104 27.08 -0.19 6.13
N GLY A 105 25.84 -0.13 6.65
CA GLY A 105 25.28 1.05 7.30
C GLY A 105 24.88 2.20 6.36
N ALA A 106 25.04 2.04 5.04
CA ALA A 106 24.63 3.03 4.05
C ALA A 106 23.30 2.61 3.39
N LEU A 107 22.40 3.59 3.23
CA LEU A 107 21.10 3.42 2.58
C LEU A 107 21.21 3.76 1.10
N TYR A 108 20.80 2.81 0.26
CA TYR A 108 20.68 2.93 -1.18
C TYR A 108 19.21 2.81 -1.57
N GLN A 109 18.72 3.76 -2.36
CA GLN A 109 17.31 3.80 -2.74
C GLN A 109 17.14 3.93 -4.24
N MET A 110 16.23 3.15 -4.81
CA MET A 110 15.98 3.09 -6.24
C MET A 110 14.47 3.16 -6.53
N PRO A 111 13.99 4.22 -7.19
CA PRO A 111 12.62 4.25 -7.71
C PRO A 111 12.48 3.32 -8.91
N LEU A 112 11.32 2.67 -9.00
CA LEU A 112 11.00 1.64 -9.98
C LEU A 112 9.70 2.01 -10.72
N GLY A 113 9.65 1.75 -12.03
CA GLY A 113 8.47 2.06 -12.86
C GLY A 113 8.29 3.53 -13.24
N GLU A 114 9.34 4.36 -13.14
CA GLU A 114 9.32 5.78 -13.50
C GLU A 114 8.21 6.59 -12.79
N PRO A 115 8.22 6.67 -11.44
CA PRO A 115 7.20 7.40 -10.70
C PRO A 115 7.27 8.91 -10.98
N SER A 116 6.11 9.55 -11.05
CA SER A 116 6.02 11.01 -10.98
C SER A 116 6.46 11.51 -9.60
N ALA A 117 6.76 12.82 -9.47
CA ALA A 117 7.23 13.39 -8.21
C ALA A 117 6.28 13.13 -7.01
N PRO A 118 4.93 13.28 -7.14
CA PRO A 118 4.01 12.96 -6.03
C PRO A 118 4.03 11.47 -5.63
N ILE A 119 4.10 10.56 -6.62
CA ILE A 119 4.16 9.12 -6.37
C ILE A 119 5.47 8.76 -5.65
N LEU A 120 6.59 9.30 -6.11
CA LEU A 120 7.88 9.08 -5.47
C LEU A 120 7.92 9.64 -4.04
N ALA A 121 7.31 10.81 -3.81
CA ALA A 121 7.21 11.38 -2.47
C ALA A 121 6.40 10.47 -1.53
N ALA A 122 5.28 9.92 -1.99
CA ALA A 122 4.46 8.99 -1.20
C ALA A 122 5.22 7.70 -0.85
N LEU A 123 5.94 7.10 -1.81
CA LEU A 123 6.75 5.90 -1.57
C LEU A 123 7.88 6.17 -0.56
N ARG A 124 8.53 7.33 -0.64
CA ARG A 124 9.55 7.74 0.35
C ARG A 124 8.96 7.94 1.74
N ALA A 125 7.78 8.55 1.82
CA ALA A 125 7.09 8.75 3.10
C ALA A 125 6.65 7.43 3.73
N ALA A 126 6.21 6.46 2.93
CA ALA A 126 5.89 5.11 3.39
C ALA A 126 7.13 4.43 3.98
N TYR A 127 8.27 4.45 3.28
CA TYR A 127 9.53 3.91 3.80
C TYR A 127 9.95 4.58 5.11
N ALA A 128 9.88 5.91 5.18
CA ALA A 128 10.21 6.66 6.40
C ALA A 128 9.28 6.32 7.58
N THR A 129 8.00 6.09 7.31
CA THR A 129 7.02 5.66 8.33
C THR A 129 7.37 4.28 8.89
N ASN A 130 7.82 3.36 8.04
CA ASN A 130 8.27 2.02 8.44
C ASN A 130 9.65 2.03 9.12
N ASN A 131 10.43 3.12 8.95
CA ASN A 131 11.82 3.22 9.41
C ASN A 131 12.10 4.58 10.08
N PRO A 132 11.41 4.91 11.19
CA PRO A 132 11.48 6.24 11.81
C PRO A 132 12.87 6.61 12.34
N GLU A 133 13.68 5.63 12.72
CA GLU A 133 15.02 5.84 13.27
C GLU A 133 16.10 5.99 12.18
N HIS A 134 15.75 5.79 10.90
CA HIS A 134 16.75 5.79 9.83
C HIS A 134 17.23 7.23 9.53
N PRO A 135 18.56 7.49 9.55
CA PRO A 135 19.10 8.82 9.24
C PRO A 135 18.60 9.32 7.89
N GLY A 136 18.06 10.54 7.85
CA GLY A 136 17.45 11.14 6.65
C GLY A 136 15.93 10.99 6.54
N CYS A 137 15.27 10.18 7.38
CA CYS A 137 13.80 10.09 7.45
C CYS A 137 13.15 11.14 8.37
N ASN A 138 13.96 11.91 9.10
CA ASN A 138 13.51 13.01 9.96
C ASN A 138 13.20 14.27 9.13
N SER A 139 12.08 14.27 8.43
CA SER A 139 11.44 15.49 7.94
C SER A 139 9.92 15.41 8.11
N PRO A 140 9.27 16.46 8.64
CA PRO A 140 7.84 16.45 8.94
C PRO A 140 7.05 16.64 7.63
N ALA A 141 6.77 15.55 6.92
CA ALA A 141 5.92 15.59 5.73
C ALA A 141 5.06 14.33 5.59
N ALA A 142 4.12 14.16 6.53
CA ALA A 142 2.81 13.58 6.26
C ALA A 142 1.93 13.89 7.48
N GLY A 143 0.99 14.82 7.32
CA GLY A 143 0.00 15.10 8.34
C GLY A 143 -0.72 13.81 8.71
N LYS A 144 -0.73 13.50 10.01
CA LYS A 144 -1.64 12.53 10.59
C LYS A 144 -3.07 13.01 10.36
N THR A 145 -3.71 12.60 9.27
CA THR A 145 -5.17 12.67 9.16
C THR A 145 -5.76 11.44 9.83
N GLY A 146 -6.16 11.62 11.09
CA GLY A 146 -7.25 10.88 11.73
C GLY A 146 -7.02 9.39 11.95
N GLN A 147 -6.30 9.04 13.02
CA GLN A 147 -6.45 7.74 13.66
C GLN A 147 -7.48 7.88 14.79
N PRO A 148 -8.67 7.24 14.71
CA PRO A 148 -9.49 7.06 15.90
C PRO A 148 -8.78 6.03 16.78
N THR A 149 -8.42 6.45 17.98
CA THR A 149 -7.96 5.57 19.06
C THR A 149 -9.20 4.89 19.68
N PRO A 150 -9.15 3.62 20.11
CA PRO A 150 -10.28 2.93 20.74
C PRO A 150 -10.81 3.63 21.99
#